data_AF-A0A163XDN5-F1
#
_entry.id   AF-A0A163XDN5-F1
#
_cell.length_a   1.000
_cell.length_b   1.000
_cell.length_c   1.000
_cell.angle_alpha   90.00
_cell.angle_beta   90.00
_cell.angle_gamma   90.00
#
_symmetry.space_group_name_H-M   'P 1'
#
loop_
_entity.id
_entity.type
_entity.pdbx_description
1 polymer ?
#
loop_
_entity_poly.entity_id
_entity_poly.type
_entity_poly.pdbx_seq_one_letter_code
_entity_poly.pdbx_strand_id
1 'polypeptide(L)'
;MNHSATVMLRWSWLLGVSLFGPVALPAGGAERRLPQIRRQQGSGPLLSGSDCVLHSSPRVAAPALRRLEIGTPLQLLRRWRSDDGSDWIQVKVTSGPVLNDSLEQQRGWIHH
;
A
#
# COMPACT_ATOMS: atom_id res chain seq x y z
N MET A 1 5.83 56.50 3.27
CA MET A 1 5.40 55.80 2.03
C MET A 1 6.39 54.67 1.76
N ASN A 2 6.32 53.55 2.49
CA ASN A 2 7.39 52.52 2.47
C ASN A 2 6.84 51.08 2.29
N HIS A 3 5.51 50.90 2.34
CA HIS A 3 4.88 49.57 2.30
C HIS A 3 5.11 48.83 0.98
N SER A 4 5.15 49.55 -0.15
CA SER A 4 5.36 48.95 -1.47
C SER A 4 6.75 48.33 -1.64
N ALA A 5 7.79 48.95 -1.05
CA ALA A 5 9.15 48.44 -1.11
C ALA A 5 9.33 47.16 -0.28
N THR A 6 8.73 47.10 0.91
CA THR A 6 8.75 45.90 1.76
C THR A 6 7.97 44.75 1.12
N VAL A 7 6.86 45.06 0.44
CA VAL A 7 6.07 44.06 -0.30
C VAL A 7 6.88 43.50 -1.47
N MET A 8 7.51 44.34 -2.30
CA MET A 8 8.35 43.88 -3.43
C MET A 8 9.53 43.02 -2.98
N LEU A 9 10.19 43.37 -1.89
CA LEU A 9 11.30 42.60 -1.33
C LEU A 9 10.83 41.24 -0.80
N ARG A 10 9.69 41.19 -0.10
CA ARG A 10 9.08 39.96 0.40
C ARG A 10 8.72 39.01 -0.75
N TRP A 11 8.13 39.53 -1.82
CA TRP A 11 7.78 38.73 -3.00
C TRP A 11 9.01 38.24 -3.77
N SER A 12 10.04 39.08 -3.95
CA SER A 12 11.30 38.64 -4.57
C SER A 12 11.99 37.54 -3.75
N TRP A 13 11.95 37.63 -2.42
CA TRP A 13 12.51 36.60 -1.55
C TRP A 13 11.73 35.28 -1.63
N LEU A 14 10.40 35.33 -1.61
CA LEU A 14 9.55 34.15 -1.81
C LEU A 14 9.79 33.49 -3.17
N LEU A 15 9.97 34.29 -4.23
CA LEU A 15 10.29 33.79 -5.57
C LEU A 15 11.68 33.15 -5.63
N GLY A 16 12.68 33.75 -4.99
CA GLY A 16 14.02 33.17 -4.90
C GLY A 16 14.04 31.83 -4.17
N VAL A 17 13.34 31.73 -3.02
CA VAL A 17 13.21 30.47 -2.26
C VAL A 17 12.43 29.42 -3.05
N SER A 18 11.39 29.79 -3.79
CA SER A 18 10.64 28.86 -4.65
C SER A 18 11.51 28.32 -5.80
N LEU A 19 12.37 29.16 -6.39
CA LEU A 19 13.28 28.76 -7.46
C LEU A 19 14.41 27.86 -6.98
N PHE A 20 14.91 28.09 -5.77
CA PHE A 20 15.92 27.23 -5.11
C PHE A 20 15.30 26.10 -4.29
N GLY A 21 13.97 26.02 -4.22
CA GLY A 21 13.28 24.88 -3.65
C GLY A 21 13.72 23.62 -4.39
N PRO A 22 13.97 22.50 -3.70
CA PRO A 22 14.37 21.28 -4.37
C PRO A 22 13.23 20.85 -5.29
N VAL A 23 13.39 21.06 -6.59
CA VAL A 23 12.65 20.35 -7.64
C VAL A 23 13.09 18.87 -7.71
N ALA A 24 13.70 18.36 -6.64
CA ALA A 24 13.72 16.95 -6.31
C ALA A 24 12.37 16.54 -5.69
N LEU A 25 11.28 16.83 -6.40
CA LEU A 25 10.30 15.77 -6.53
C LEU A 25 11.08 14.63 -7.19
N PRO A 26 11.12 13.42 -6.62
CA PRO A 26 11.61 12.29 -7.37
C PRO A 26 10.89 12.35 -8.70
N ALA A 27 11.63 12.36 -9.80
CA ALA A 27 11.08 12.11 -11.11
C ALA A 27 10.59 10.64 -11.16
N GLY A 28 9.61 10.31 -10.31
CA GLY A 28 8.59 9.29 -10.53
C GLY A 28 7.39 9.94 -11.23
N GLY A 29 7.67 10.92 -12.09
CA GLY A 29 6.72 11.41 -13.07
C GLY A 29 6.34 10.26 -13.98
N ALA A 30 5.09 9.86 -13.89
CA ALA A 30 4.37 9.15 -14.94
C ALA A 30 5.04 7.86 -15.45
N GLU A 31 5.26 6.89 -14.57
CA GLU A 31 4.94 5.52 -15.01
C GLU A 31 3.43 5.49 -15.22
N ARG A 32 2.98 5.92 -16.41
CA ARG A 32 1.72 5.42 -16.98
C ARG A 32 1.94 3.94 -17.26
N ARG A 33 2.07 3.14 -16.20
CA ARG A 33 1.44 1.84 -16.23
C ARG A 33 0.00 2.22 -16.50
N LEU A 34 -0.41 2.04 -17.77
CA LEU A 34 -1.78 1.72 -18.13
C LEU A 34 -2.39 1.09 -16.88
N PRO A 35 -3.51 1.60 -16.34
CA PRO A 35 -4.16 0.89 -15.25
C PRO A 35 -4.20 -0.53 -15.77
N GLN A 36 -3.38 -1.41 -15.18
CA GLN A 36 -3.39 -2.80 -15.56
C GLN A 36 -4.84 -3.07 -15.23
N ILE A 37 -5.64 -3.22 -16.29
CA ILE A 37 -7.00 -3.67 -16.20
C ILE A 37 -6.74 -5.00 -15.54
N ARG A 38 -6.80 -4.96 -14.22
CA ARG A 38 -6.70 -6.09 -13.35
C ARG A 38 -7.98 -6.73 -13.75
N ARG A 39 -7.89 -7.58 -14.79
CA ARG A 39 -8.84 -8.64 -15.05
C ARG A 39 -9.18 -9.08 -13.66
N GLN A 40 -10.41 -8.80 -13.26
CA GLN A 40 -10.91 -9.19 -11.97
C GLN A 40 -10.72 -10.70 -11.98
N GLN A 41 -9.57 -11.15 -11.48
CA GLN A 41 -9.18 -12.54 -11.41
C GLN A 41 -10.04 -13.03 -10.27
N GLY A 42 -11.25 -13.47 -10.64
CA GLY A 42 -12.31 -13.89 -9.74
C GLY A 42 -12.54 -12.87 -8.62
N SER A 43 -13.47 -11.94 -8.82
CA SER A 43 -14.09 -11.22 -7.69
C SER A 43 -15.01 -12.17 -6.90
N GLY A 44 -14.49 -13.33 -6.53
CA GLY A 44 -15.08 -14.27 -5.60
C GLY A 44 -14.19 -14.33 -4.36
N PRO A 45 -14.75 -14.59 -3.17
CA PRO A 45 -13.95 -14.89 -2.00
C PRO A 45 -13.05 -16.09 -2.31
N LEU A 46 -11.73 -15.91 -2.18
CA LEU A 46 -10.79 -17.02 -2.13
C LEU A 46 -11.02 -17.77 -0.82
N LEU A 47 -10.83 -19.08 -0.82
CA LEU A 47 -10.85 -19.87 0.40
C LEU A 47 -9.41 -20.22 0.75
N SER A 48 -9.04 -20.16 2.03
CA SER A 48 -7.75 -20.70 2.47
C SER A 48 -7.70 -22.19 2.14
N GLY A 49 -6.84 -22.59 1.21
CA GLY A 49 -6.73 -23.99 0.76
C GLY A 49 -5.96 -24.89 1.73
N SER A 50 -5.19 -24.29 2.62
CA SER A 50 -4.39 -24.94 3.66
C SER A 50 -4.33 -24.06 4.92
N ASP A 51 -3.77 -24.60 6.00
CA ASP A 51 -3.43 -23.80 7.18
C ASP A 51 -2.33 -22.81 6.82
N CYS A 52 -2.73 -21.58 6.49
CA CYS A 52 -1.81 -20.51 6.09
C CYS A 52 -1.57 -19.56 7.26
N VAL A 53 -0.37 -18.98 7.32
CA VAL A 53 -0.04 -17.94 8.30
C VAL A 53 -0.09 -16.58 7.62
N LEU A 54 -0.81 -15.66 8.23
CA LEU A 54 -0.89 -14.27 7.82
C LEU A 54 0.28 -13.50 8.44
N HIS A 55 1.08 -12.82 7.63
CA HIS A 55 2.24 -12.04 8.04
C HIS A 55 1.98 -10.54 7.96
N SER A 56 2.69 -9.75 8.76
CA SER A 56 2.57 -8.29 8.77
C SER A 56 3.21 -7.59 7.56
N SER A 57 4.17 -8.25 6.89
CA SER A 57 4.87 -7.70 5.74
C SER A 57 5.26 -8.81 4.74
N PRO A 58 5.50 -8.48 3.46
CA PRO A 58 5.90 -9.44 2.44
C PRO A 58 7.40 -9.78 2.57
N ARG A 59 7.79 -10.34 3.72
CA ARG A 59 9.16 -10.75 4.02
C ARG A 59 9.11 -12.08 4.76
N VAL A 60 10.06 -12.97 4.47
CA VAL A 60 10.16 -14.29 5.14
C VAL A 60 10.34 -14.13 6.66
N ALA A 61 11.06 -13.10 7.10
CA ALA A 61 11.28 -12.80 8.52
C ALA A 61 10.16 -11.97 9.18
N ALA A 62 9.02 -11.76 8.50
CA ALA A 62 7.94 -10.95 9.03
C ALA A 62 7.22 -11.66 10.19
N PRO A 63 6.87 -10.94 11.27
CA PRO A 63 6.04 -11.48 12.34
C PRO A 63 4.73 -12.08 11.82
N ALA A 64 4.39 -13.27 12.32
CA ALA A 64 3.09 -13.90 12.11
C ALA A 64 2.02 -13.14 12.88
N LEU A 65 0.99 -12.67 12.17
CA LEU A 65 -0.17 -12.00 12.74
C LEU A 65 -1.23 -12.99 13.21
N ARG A 66 -1.56 -13.98 12.38
CA ARG A 66 -2.67 -14.91 12.63
C ARG A 66 -2.55 -16.16 11.77
N ARG A 67 -2.93 -17.32 12.31
CA ARG A 67 -3.13 -18.54 11.52
C ARG A 67 -4.56 -18.57 10.96
N LEU A 68 -4.68 -18.83 9.66
CA LEU A 68 -5.94 -18.97 8.95
C LEU A 68 -6.27 -20.45 8.84
N GLU A 69 -7.48 -20.81 9.27
CA GLU A 69 -8.00 -22.16 9.09
C GLU A 69 -8.40 -22.39 7.64
N ILE A 70 -8.33 -23.65 7.22
CA ILE A 70 -8.81 -24.11 5.92
C ILE A 70 -10.28 -23.70 5.73
N GLY A 71 -10.61 -23.18 4.55
CA GLY A 71 -11.97 -22.73 4.23
C GLY A 71 -12.29 -21.32 4.72
N THR A 72 -11.36 -20.61 5.38
CA THR A 72 -11.56 -19.19 5.72
C THR A 72 -11.74 -18.37 4.44
N PRO A 73 -12.82 -17.57 4.31
CA PRO A 73 -13.00 -16.67 3.17
C PRO A 73 -12.03 -15.49 3.24
N LEU A 74 -11.27 -15.32 2.16
CA LEU A 74 -10.24 -14.33 1.95
C LEU A 74 -10.54 -13.51 0.70
N GLN A 75 -10.34 -12.21 0.77
CA GLN A 75 -10.37 -11.31 -0.37
C GLN A 75 -8.95 -10.98 -0.81
N LEU A 76 -8.63 -11.27 -2.07
CA LEU A 76 -7.36 -10.90 -2.69
C LEU A 76 -7.27 -9.37 -2.85
N LEU A 77 -6.33 -8.73 -2.16
CA LEU A 77 -6.09 -7.29 -2.29
C LEU A 77 -5.00 -6.96 -3.29
N ARG A 78 -3.86 -7.66 -3.24
CA ARG A 78 -2.68 -7.37 -4.08
C ARG A 78 -1.76 -8.58 -4.16
N ARG A 79 -0.99 -8.67 -5.25
CA ARG A 79 0.19 -9.54 -5.35
C ARG A 79 1.46 -8.69 -5.38
N TRP A 80 2.50 -9.18 -4.74
CA TRP A 80 3.81 -8.53 -4.64
C TRP A 80 4.88 -9.58 -4.88
N ARG A 81 5.66 -9.37 -5.94
CA ARG A 81 6.83 -10.19 -6.20
C ARG A 81 8.02 -9.51 -5.54
N SER A 82 8.63 -10.20 -4.60
CA SER A 82 9.83 -9.75 -3.94
C SER A 82 11.06 -10.04 -4.83
N ASP A 83 12.15 -9.33 -4.58
CA ASP A 83 13.40 -9.39 -5.34
C ASP A 83 14.14 -10.73 -5.19
N ASP A 84 13.93 -11.38 -4.04
CA ASP A 84 14.31 -12.78 -3.75
C ASP A 84 13.56 -13.83 -4.59
N GLY A 85 12.60 -13.42 -5.41
CA GLY A 85 11.79 -14.30 -6.24
C GLY A 85 10.53 -14.83 -5.56
N SER A 86 10.31 -14.50 -4.28
CA SER A 86 9.13 -14.91 -3.51
C SER A 86 7.87 -14.17 -3.98
N ASP A 87 6.75 -14.89 -4.13
CA ASP A 87 5.44 -14.29 -4.46
C ASP A 87 4.61 -14.15 -3.18
N TRP A 88 4.27 -12.91 -2.86
CA TRP A 88 3.51 -12.54 -1.69
C TRP A 88 2.15 -12.04 -2.09
N ILE A 89 1.13 -12.54 -1.41
CA ILE A 89 -0.25 -12.16 -1.67
C ILE A 89 -0.81 -11.46 -0.45
N GLN A 90 -1.23 -10.22 -0.63
CA GLN A 90 -1.96 -9.50 0.39
C GLN A 90 -3.43 -9.91 0.35
N VAL A 91 -3.91 -10.48 1.45
CA VAL A 91 -5.28 -10.94 1.64
C VAL A 91 -5.95 -10.18 2.77
N LYS A 92 -7.27 -10.00 2.65
CA LYS A 92 -8.15 -9.55 3.72
C LYS A 92 -9.07 -10.70 4.12
N VAL A 93 -9.10 -11.03 5.39
CA VAL A 93 -10.03 -12.01 5.94
C VAL A 93 -11.44 -11.41 5.97
N THR A 94 -12.38 -12.07 5.32
CA THR A 94 -13.79 -11.65 5.29
C THR A 94 -14.59 -12.55 6.23
N SER A 95 -14.28 -12.50 7.52
CA SER A 95 -15.08 -13.20 8.53
C SER A 95 -16.46 -12.53 8.66
N GLY A 96 -17.50 -13.34 8.78
CA GLY A 96 -18.87 -12.91 9.11
C GLY A 96 -18.97 -12.24 10.50
N PRO A 97 -20.18 -11.85 10.91
CA PRO A 97 -20.52 -10.55 11.49
C PRO A 97 -19.61 -10.09 12.65
N VAL A 98 -18.89 -9.01 12.37
CA VAL A 98 -18.55 -7.84 13.22
C VAL A 98 -18.74 -8.03 14.73
N LEU A 99 -17.96 -8.92 15.32
CA LEU A 99 -17.71 -8.91 16.76
C LEU A 99 -16.21 -9.01 16.95
N ASN A 100 -15.58 -7.84 17.11
CA ASN A 100 -14.27 -7.69 17.73
C ASN A 100 -13.06 -8.29 16.99
N ASP A 101 -12.73 -7.79 15.80
CA ASP A 101 -11.35 -7.91 15.34
C ASP A 101 -10.92 -6.61 14.70
N SER A 102 -9.85 -6.02 15.24
CA SER A 102 -9.23 -4.79 14.76
C SER A 102 -9.12 -4.83 13.24
N LEU A 103 -9.61 -3.80 12.55
CA LEU A 103 -9.59 -3.70 11.07
C LEU A 103 -8.18 -3.94 10.47
N GLU A 104 -7.14 -3.70 11.26
CA GLU A 104 -5.73 -3.97 10.95
C GLU A 104 -5.35 -5.46 11.06
N GLN A 105 -5.94 -6.21 12.00
CA GLN A 105 -5.69 -7.65 12.20
C GLN A 105 -6.30 -8.54 11.10
N GLN A 106 -7.25 -8.01 10.34
CA GLN A 106 -7.94 -8.73 9.28
C GLN A 106 -7.16 -8.73 7.95
N ARG A 107 -6.03 -8.04 7.87
CA ARG A 107 -5.23 -7.92 6.65
C ARG A 107 -3.82 -8.42 6.89
N GLY A 108 -3.23 -9.02 5.87
CA GLY A 108 -1.82 -9.34 5.88
C GLY A 108 -1.38 -10.11 4.66
N TRP A 109 -0.19 -10.66 4.75
CA TRP A 109 0.52 -11.27 3.65
C TRP A 109 0.61 -12.77 3.82
N ILE A 110 0.31 -13.52 2.77
CA ILE A 110 0.55 -14.95 2.69
C ILE A 110 1.59 -15.21 1.61
N HIS A 111 2.45 -16.19 1.85
CA HIS A 111 3.39 -16.68 0.85
C HIS A 111 2.66 -17.73 0.00
N HIS A 112 2.75 -17.60 -1.33
CA HIS A 112 2.13 -18.54 -2.29
C HIS A 112 3.17 -19.50 -2.89
#